data_AF-A0A9W7ZH84-F1
#
_entry.id   AF-A0A9W7ZH84-F1
#
_cell.length_a   1.000
_cell.length_b   1.000
_cell.length_c   1.000
_cell.angle_alpha   90.00
_cell.angle_beta   90.00
_cell.angle_gamma   90.00
#
_symmetry.space_group_name_H-M   'P 1'
#
loop_
_entity.id
_entity.type
_entity.pdbx_description
1 polymer ?
#
loop_
_entity_poly.entity_id
_entity_poly.type
_entity_poly.pdbx_seq_one_letter_code
_entity_poly.pdbx_strand_id
1 'polypeptide(L)'
;MVLGVVLGTVLPNRNKASQPDDTDNMESSADWIDYCDEDDYQVENDVDSLVSSVPPRIPMIPHSSSSSDTFLDHSISSDIESKTIDFEEQDTVDSAQSTEQEQLDEGSNLTEPYLWGLTYSPYNTDGSCPDLAAVTSQLKKVAIVTGNIRLYSADCSQLRLAVQAISNNSLNLDIYAGIWVSDGASRMQSDLDEFVSVAKQYSSSLIKGLSVGNEDISKGTSESTLIEYINQVRSRLQAEGLGHIPIYATEQDAHFTSSLANVCDLVQVNLHTIFDATFTSIDASVKSVIQRADTVKTIANGKLVRIGETGWSSAGNTGPSPLSLANQIAYAQKFKCAAASAGYEYFYFEAKNSQWKQGAAASEQNFGIFSADFVPKFDFNLLSLC
;
A
#
# COMPACT_ATOMS: atom_id res chain seq x y z
N MET A 1 17.36 -61.44 -25.38
CA MET A 1 18.71 -61.66 -25.91
C MET A 1 19.44 -60.34 -25.86
N VAL A 2 20.71 -60.36 -25.46
CA VAL A 2 21.41 -59.41 -24.59
C VAL A 2 21.81 -58.07 -25.24
N LEU A 3 21.80 -57.02 -24.39
CA LEU A 3 22.22 -55.62 -24.55
C LEU A 3 23.70 -55.41 -24.95
N GLY A 4 23.97 -54.35 -25.73
CA GLY A 4 25.30 -53.77 -25.98
C GLY A 4 25.48 -52.42 -25.25
N VAL A 5 26.68 -52.10 -24.70
CA VAL A 5 27.85 -51.43 -25.34
C VAL A 5 27.76 -49.90 -25.14
N VAL A 6 28.74 -49.08 -24.74
CA VAL A 6 30.18 -49.18 -24.36
C VAL A 6 30.56 -47.84 -23.68
N LEU A 7 31.55 -47.87 -22.77
CA LEU A 7 32.25 -46.69 -22.21
C LEU A 7 33.71 -46.69 -22.72
N GLY A 8 34.19 -45.53 -23.19
CA GLY A 8 35.54 -45.32 -23.73
C GLY A 8 36.43 -44.46 -22.83
N THR A 9 37.72 -44.73 -22.93
CA THR A 9 38.81 -44.51 -21.96
C THR A 9 39.71 -43.28 -22.19
N VAL A 10 40.51 -43.02 -21.17
CA VAL A 10 41.52 -41.97 -20.94
C VAL A 10 42.84 -42.15 -21.75
N LEU A 11 43.47 -40.99 -22.04
CA LEU A 11 44.86 -40.56 -22.42
C LEU A 11 46.08 -41.45 -22.02
N PRO A 12 47.40 -41.10 -22.25
CA PRO A 12 48.05 -39.96 -22.97
C PRO A 12 49.29 -40.33 -23.85
N ASN A 13 49.91 -39.30 -24.49
CA ASN A 13 51.30 -38.83 -24.25
C ASN A 13 52.28 -38.66 -25.45
N ARG A 14 53.04 -37.55 -25.36
CA ARG A 14 54.41 -37.24 -25.82
C ARG A 14 54.74 -36.66 -27.21
N ASN A 15 55.24 -35.41 -27.11
CA ASN A 15 56.55 -34.88 -27.53
C ASN A 15 56.78 -34.23 -28.93
N LYS A 16 57.13 -32.94 -28.79
CA LYS A 16 58.31 -32.20 -29.32
C LYS A 16 58.35 -31.69 -30.78
N ALA A 17 58.43 -30.35 -30.82
CA ALA A 17 59.43 -29.50 -31.49
C ALA A 17 59.33 -29.27 -33.01
N SER A 18 59.00 -28.03 -33.40
CA SER A 18 59.92 -27.06 -34.06
C SER A 18 59.15 -25.80 -34.56
N GLN A 19 59.70 -24.62 -34.26
CA GLN A 19 59.49 -23.33 -34.95
C GLN A 19 60.74 -23.10 -35.85
N PRO A 20 60.82 -22.18 -36.84
CA PRO A 20 60.31 -20.79 -36.81
C PRO A 20 59.89 -20.17 -38.18
N ASP A 21 59.44 -18.91 -38.13
CA ASP A 21 59.69 -17.75 -39.04
C ASP A 21 58.47 -16.80 -39.00
N ASP A 22 58.63 -15.61 -38.43
CA ASP A 22 58.96 -14.35 -39.13
C ASP A 22 57.74 -13.86 -39.94
N THR A 23 57.14 -12.69 -39.73
CA THR A 23 57.71 -11.36 -39.44
C THR A 23 56.56 -10.37 -39.19
N ASP A 24 56.80 -9.40 -38.31
CA ASP A 24 56.53 -7.95 -38.43
C ASP A 24 55.13 -7.41 -38.82
N ASN A 25 54.69 -6.23 -38.36
CA ASN A 25 55.01 -5.35 -37.24
C ASN A 25 53.98 -4.19 -37.29
N MET A 26 54.10 -3.26 -36.33
CA MET A 26 53.43 -1.96 -36.13
C MET A 26 52.30 -2.00 -35.09
N GLU A 27 52.56 -1.70 -33.81
CA GLU A 27 52.96 -0.39 -33.21
C GLU A 27 51.99 0.74 -33.58
N SER A 28 51.53 1.65 -32.73
CA SER A 28 51.84 2.07 -31.35
C SER A 28 50.65 2.99 -30.95
N SER A 29 50.36 3.34 -29.70
CA SER A 29 51.20 4.22 -28.87
C SER A 29 50.47 4.61 -27.57
N ALA A 30 51.30 4.64 -26.51
CA ALA A 30 51.32 5.45 -25.29
C ALA A 30 50.11 5.44 -24.32
N ASP A 31 50.25 4.93 -23.08
CA ASP A 31 51.11 5.33 -21.94
C ASP A 31 50.74 6.67 -21.30
N TRP A 32 50.41 6.62 -19.99
CA TRP A 32 51.06 7.31 -18.85
C TRP A 32 50.62 6.53 -17.57
N ILE A 33 51.46 5.76 -16.83
CA ILE A 33 52.46 6.13 -15.79
C ILE A 33 51.84 6.97 -14.64
N ASP A 34 51.99 6.71 -13.33
CA ASP A 34 52.69 5.69 -12.54
C ASP A 34 52.48 5.92 -11.02
N TYR A 35 52.74 4.87 -10.25
CA TYR A 35 53.35 4.76 -8.90
C TYR A 35 52.74 5.22 -7.56
N CYS A 36 53.00 4.29 -6.62
CA CYS A 36 53.37 4.38 -5.19
C CYS A 36 52.23 4.23 -4.17
N ASP A 37 52.38 3.54 -3.05
CA ASP A 37 53.26 2.44 -2.57
C ASP A 37 52.71 2.10 -1.17
N GLU A 38 53.03 0.91 -0.67
CA GLU A 38 52.62 0.40 0.64
C GLU A 38 53.23 1.17 1.83
N ASP A 39 52.51 1.24 2.95
CA ASP A 39 53.14 1.21 4.28
C ASP A 39 52.19 0.64 5.34
N ASP A 40 52.79 -0.18 6.18
CA ASP A 40 52.27 -1.12 7.17
C ASP A 40 52.05 -0.44 8.53
N TYR A 41 50.94 -0.71 9.23
CA TYR A 41 50.84 -0.51 10.69
C TYR A 41 49.78 -1.45 11.30
N GLN A 42 50.28 -2.44 12.05
CA GLN A 42 49.54 -3.30 12.97
C GLN A 42 49.37 -2.63 14.34
N VAL A 43 48.16 -2.67 14.93
CA VAL A 43 47.94 -2.92 16.38
C VAL A 43 46.54 -3.55 16.62
N GLU A 44 46.57 -4.81 17.04
CA GLU A 44 45.75 -5.60 17.99
C GLU A 44 44.23 -5.34 18.22
N ASN A 45 43.48 -6.43 17.95
CA ASN A 45 42.45 -7.11 18.76
C ASN A 45 41.47 -6.30 19.62
N ASP A 46 40.18 -6.38 19.26
CA ASP A 46 39.16 -6.92 20.15
C ASP A 46 37.98 -7.49 19.34
N VAL A 47 37.73 -8.78 19.54
CA VAL A 47 36.61 -9.53 18.99
C VAL A 47 35.59 -9.64 20.12
N ASP A 48 34.47 -8.91 20.03
CA ASP A 48 33.26 -9.34 20.71
C ASP A 48 31.96 -8.80 20.08
N SER A 49 31.04 -9.75 19.88
CA SER A 49 29.59 -9.65 19.66
C SER A 49 28.98 -8.40 18.99
N LEU A 50 28.55 -8.54 17.73
CA LEU A 50 27.39 -7.79 17.20
C LEU A 50 26.18 -8.72 17.11
N VAL A 51 25.50 -8.84 18.24
CA VAL A 51 24.14 -9.41 18.31
C VAL A 51 23.15 -8.31 17.96
N SER A 52 22.32 -8.61 16.96
CA SER A 52 21.09 -7.91 16.58
C SER A 52 20.32 -7.40 17.80
N SER A 53 20.17 -6.08 17.91
CA SER A 53 19.40 -5.42 18.96
C SER A 53 17.90 -5.49 18.67
N VAL A 54 17.26 -6.54 19.20
CA VAL A 54 15.81 -6.62 19.35
C VAL A 54 15.38 -5.65 20.47
N PRO A 55 14.43 -4.73 20.25
CA PRO A 55 13.92 -3.87 21.32
C PRO A 55 13.12 -4.69 22.37
N PRO A 56 13.11 -4.27 23.65
CA PRO A 56 12.62 -5.09 24.75
C PRO A 56 11.10 -5.28 24.74
N ARG A 57 10.66 -6.52 25.01
CA ARG A 57 9.26 -6.90 25.26
C ARG A 57 8.78 -6.32 26.59
N ILE A 58 7.62 -5.67 26.59
CA ILE A 58 6.86 -5.36 27.81
C ILE A 58 5.85 -6.51 28.05
N PRO A 59 5.85 -7.17 29.21
CA PRO A 59 4.89 -8.24 29.49
C PRO A 59 3.49 -7.68 29.81
N MET A 60 2.46 -8.18 29.14
CA MET A 60 1.06 -7.92 29.48
C MET A 60 0.65 -8.70 30.74
N ILE A 61 0.09 -7.99 31.71
CA ILE A 61 -0.57 -8.53 32.90
C ILE A 61 -2.06 -8.76 32.57
N PRO A 62 -2.66 -9.92 32.87
CA PRO A 62 -4.09 -10.14 32.65
C PRO A 62 -4.89 -9.54 33.80
N HIS A 63 -5.96 -8.80 33.48
CA HIS A 63 -6.99 -8.45 34.47
C HIS A 63 -8.34 -9.04 34.10
N SER A 64 -8.80 -9.85 35.04
CA SER A 64 -10.05 -10.57 35.14
C SER A 64 -11.23 -9.67 35.52
N SER A 65 -12.40 -10.16 35.15
CA SER A 65 -13.76 -9.67 35.34
C SER A 65 -14.26 -9.40 36.76
N SER A 66 -15.46 -8.78 36.80
CA SER A 66 -16.42 -8.55 37.89
C SER A 66 -16.21 -7.21 38.63
N SER A 67 -17.23 -6.41 38.95
CA SER A 67 -18.57 -6.75 39.43
C SER A 67 -19.54 -5.55 39.33
N SER A 68 -20.82 -5.87 39.48
CA SER A 68 -22.00 -5.02 39.64
C SER A 68 -21.89 -3.95 40.74
N ASP A 69 -22.52 -2.78 40.56
CA ASP A 69 -23.62 -2.38 41.46
C ASP A 69 -24.46 -1.17 41.00
N THR A 70 -25.76 -1.40 41.20
CA THR A 70 -26.98 -0.59 41.34
C THR A 70 -26.99 0.95 41.47
N PHE A 71 -27.94 1.52 40.71
CA PHE A 71 -28.94 2.57 41.00
C PHE A 71 -28.62 3.75 41.94
N LEU A 72 -28.80 4.97 41.41
CA LEU A 72 -29.53 6.05 42.09
C LEU A 72 -30.32 6.90 41.08
N ASP A 73 -31.60 7.06 41.43
CA ASP A 73 -32.68 7.75 40.75
C ASP A 73 -32.58 9.28 40.93
N HIS A 74 -32.81 10.05 39.86
CA HIS A 74 -33.26 11.44 39.97
C HIS A 74 -34.10 11.83 38.75
N SER A 75 -35.41 11.82 38.98
CA SER A 75 -36.44 12.43 38.17
C SER A 75 -36.26 13.95 38.03
N ILE A 76 -36.26 14.48 36.81
CA ILE A 76 -36.74 15.83 36.52
C ILE A 76 -37.58 15.77 35.24
N SER A 77 -38.88 16.00 35.42
CA SER A 77 -39.87 16.27 34.38
C SER A 77 -39.72 17.70 33.87
N SER A 78 -39.87 17.90 32.56
CA SER A 78 -40.65 19.04 32.05
C SER A 78 -41.04 18.83 30.58
N ASP A 79 -42.34 18.93 30.38
CA ASP A 79 -43.09 18.90 29.13
C ASP A 79 -42.69 20.05 28.19
N ILE A 80 -42.60 19.77 26.88
CA ILE A 80 -42.83 20.79 25.85
C ILE A 80 -43.71 20.21 24.75
N GLU A 81 -44.84 20.89 24.57
CA GLU A 81 -45.97 20.63 23.70
C GLU A 81 -45.61 20.66 22.20
N SER A 82 -46.18 19.70 21.48
CA SER A 82 -46.29 19.69 20.03
C SER A 82 -47.32 20.71 19.55
N LYS A 83 -46.93 21.63 18.68
CA LYS A 83 -47.84 22.41 17.84
C LYS A 83 -47.67 22.03 16.38
N THR A 84 -48.65 21.29 15.89
CA THR A 84 -49.00 21.09 14.47
C THR A 84 -49.48 22.41 13.88
N ILE A 85 -49.03 22.74 12.67
CA ILE A 85 -49.62 23.77 11.82
C ILE A 85 -49.83 23.12 10.45
N ASP A 86 -51.10 22.91 10.11
CA ASP A 86 -51.60 22.69 8.75
C ASP A 86 -51.49 24.00 7.96
N PHE A 87 -51.11 23.91 6.69
CA PHE A 87 -51.48 24.94 5.71
C PHE A 87 -51.94 24.30 4.41
N GLU A 88 -53.14 24.73 4.02
CA GLU A 88 -53.92 24.32 2.87
C GLU A 88 -53.32 24.79 1.54
N GLU A 89 -53.58 23.97 0.54
CA GLU A 89 -53.34 24.13 -0.89
C GLU A 89 -54.32 25.15 -1.49
N GLN A 90 -53.83 26.04 -2.38
CA GLN A 90 -54.71 26.72 -3.33
C GLN A 90 -53.99 27.04 -4.65
N ASP A 91 -54.50 26.41 -5.71
CA ASP A 91 -54.24 26.64 -7.13
C ASP A 91 -54.64 28.04 -7.59
N THR A 92 -53.83 28.63 -8.48
CA THR A 92 -54.35 29.37 -9.64
C THR A 92 -53.38 29.29 -10.83
N VAL A 93 -53.96 28.94 -11.98
CA VAL A 93 -53.39 28.76 -13.33
C VAL A 93 -53.42 30.10 -14.10
N ASP A 94 -52.37 30.47 -14.86
CA ASP A 94 -52.51 30.76 -16.31
C ASP A 94 -51.19 30.94 -17.12
N SER A 95 -51.23 30.31 -18.29
CA SER A 95 -50.62 30.62 -19.61
C SER A 95 -49.08 30.62 -19.87
N ALA A 96 -48.69 29.55 -20.57
CA ALA A 96 -48.17 29.53 -21.95
C ALA A 96 -46.66 29.76 -22.27
N GLN A 97 -46.11 28.67 -22.84
CA GLN A 97 -45.09 28.54 -23.91
C GLN A 97 -43.60 28.75 -23.58
N SER A 98 -42.87 27.62 -23.44
CA SER A 98 -41.98 27.12 -24.50
C SER A 98 -41.39 25.76 -24.10
N THR A 99 -41.56 24.76 -24.96
CA THR A 99 -41.05 23.40 -24.81
C THR A 99 -39.57 23.31 -25.14
N GLU A 100 -38.72 23.21 -24.12
CA GLU A 100 -37.45 22.51 -24.18
C GLU A 100 -37.43 21.53 -23.00
N GLN A 101 -37.44 20.23 -23.31
CA GLN A 101 -37.33 19.19 -22.29
C GLN A 101 -35.87 19.13 -21.82
N GLU A 102 -35.53 19.92 -20.81
CA GLU A 102 -34.46 19.52 -19.88
C GLU A 102 -35.00 18.32 -19.09
N GLN A 103 -34.55 17.12 -19.47
CA GLN A 103 -34.55 15.99 -18.56
C GLN A 103 -33.66 16.36 -17.38
N LEU A 104 -34.29 16.82 -16.30
CA LEU A 104 -33.71 16.80 -14.97
C LEU A 104 -33.49 15.33 -14.62
N ASP A 105 -32.27 14.87 -14.86
CA ASP A 105 -31.74 13.65 -14.28
C ASP A 105 -31.69 13.86 -12.76
N GLU A 106 -32.76 13.50 -12.06
CA GLU A 106 -32.68 13.14 -10.64
C GLU A 106 -31.96 11.79 -10.50
N GLY A 107 -30.73 11.75 -11.00
CA GLY A 107 -29.76 10.69 -10.83
C GLY A 107 -28.75 11.16 -9.80
N SER A 108 -28.80 10.54 -8.62
CA SER A 108 -27.81 10.60 -7.54
C SER A 108 -26.52 11.36 -7.87
N ASN A 109 -26.47 12.66 -7.56
CA ASN A 109 -25.23 13.42 -7.59
C ASN A 109 -24.41 13.04 -6.34
N LEU A 110 -24.01 11.77 -6.26
CA LEU A 110 -22.85 11.38 -5.48
C LEU A 110 -21.68 11.98 -6.26
N THR A 111 -21.24 13.16 -5.85
CA THR A 111 -19.98 13.72 -6.32
C THR A 111 -18.92 12.64 -6.19
N GLU A 112 -18.36 12.20 -7.33
CA GLU A 112 -17.26 11.25 -7.38
C GLU A 112 -16.19 11.65 -6.35
N PRO A 113 -15.66 10.69 -5.56
CA PRO A 113 -14.65 11.01 -4.56
C PRO A 113 -13.43 11.66 -5.22
N TYR A 114 -12.76 12.57 -4.51
CA TYR A 114 -11.55 13.25 -5.01
C TYR A 114 -10.43 12.27 -5.38
N LEU A 115 -10.33 11.13 -4.68
CA LEU A 115 -9.38 10.05 -4.96
C LEU A 115 -10.08 8.69 -4.86
N TRP A 116 -9.66 7.72 -5.70
CA TRP A 116 -10.24 6.37 -5.67
C TRP A 116 -10.03 5.69 -4.31
N GLY A 117 -8.81 5.77 -3.77
CA GLY A 117 -8.45 5.19 -2.48
C GLY A 117 -7.23 5.85 -1.86
N LEU A 118 -7.08 5.70 -0.55
CA LEU A 118 -5.90 6.13 0.21
C LEU A 118 -5.29 4.98 0.99
N THR A 119 -3.97 4.92 1.09
CA THR A 119 -3.34 4.12 2.13
C THR A 119 -3.51 4.82 3.48
N TYR A 120 -3.81 4.05 4.52
CA TYR A 120 -4.13 4.57 5.85
C TYR A 120 -3.38 3.79 6.93
N SER A 121 -2.53 4.52 7.67
CA SER A 121 -1.83 4.01 8.85
C SER A 121 -2.26 4.84 10.06
N PRO A 122 -2.96 4.25 11.04
CA PRO A 122 -3.66 5.04 12.06
C PRO A 122 -2.79 5.42 13.25
N TYR A 123 -1.52 4.96 13.31
CA TYR A 123 -0.55 5.23 14.38
C TYR A 123 -0.56 6.68 14.84
N ASN A 124 -0.45 6.91 16.14
CA ASN A 124 -0.24 8.25 16.68
C ASN A 124 1.11 8.82 16.19
N THR A 125 1.32 10.13 16.34
CA THR A 125 2.54 10.80 15.85
C THR A 125 3.82 10.27 16.49
N ASP A 126 3.73 9.72 17.70
CA ASP A 126 4.82 9.07 18.42
C ASP A 126 4.99 7.58 18.05
N GLY A 127 4.15 7.04 17.16
CA GLY A 127 4.13 5.63 16.77
C GLY A 127 3.33 4.71 17.68
N SER A 128 2.73 5.24 18.76
CA SER A 128 1.85 4.43 19.61
C SER A 128 0.55 4.05 18.91
N CYS A 129 -0.09 2.98 19.40
CA CYS A 129 -1.36 2.53 18.88
C CYS A 129 -2.47 3.57 19.15
N PRO A 130 -3.31 3.87 18.14
CA PRO A 130 -4.45 4.76 18.32
C PRO A 130 -5.57 4.07 19.10
N ASP A 131 -6.51 4.86 19.62
CA ASP A 131 -7.78 4.35 20.14
C ASP A 131 -8.91 4.51 19.10
N LEU A 132 -10.10 3.99 19.43
CA LEU A 132 -11.27 4.06 18.55
C LEU A 132 -11.71 5.51 18.29
N ALA A 133 -11.58 6.41 19.26
CA ALA A 133 -11.99 7.80 19.12
C ALA A 133 -11.09 8.53 18.11
N ALA A 134 -9.78 8.30 18.19
CA ALA A 134 -8.79 8.78 17.23
C ALA A 134 -9.10 8.24 15.83
N VAL A 135 -9.21 6.92 15.65
CA VAL A 135 -9.53 6.31 14.34
C VAL A 135 -10.85 6.84 13.78
N THR A 136 -11.88 6.99 14.61
CA THR A 136 -13.18 7.55 14.19
C THR A 136 -13.04 8.99 13.68
N SER A 137 -12.32 9.84 14.40
CA SER A 137 -12.08 11.24 14.00
C SER A 137 -11.31 11.32 12.68
N GLN A 138 -10.30 10.46 12.51
CA GLN A 138 -9.49 10.38 11.30
C GLN A 138 -10.30 9.92 10.10
N LEU A 139 -11.05 8.80 10.22
CA LEU A 139 -11.82 8.24 9.11
C LEU A 139 -13.00 9.12 8.68
N LYS A 140 -13.59 9.92 9.58
CA LYS A 140 -14.57 10.95 9.18
C LYS A 140 -13.98 11.96 8.19
N LYS A 141 -12.70 12.32 8.34
CA LYS A 141 -12.01 13.21 7.41
C LYS A 141 -11.60 12.50 6.13
N VAL A 142 -11.13 11.25 6.23
CA VAL A 142 -10.76 10.43 5.06
C VAL A 142 -11.97 10.16 4.16
N ALA A 143 -13.14 9.89 4.73
CA ALA A 143 -14.39 9.64 4.00
C ALA A 143 -14.88 10.84 3.16
N ILE A 144 -14.37 12.06 3.41
CA ILE A 144 -14.64 13.23 2.57
C ILE A 144 -13.85 13.16 1.25
N VAL A 145 -12.70 12.48 1.27
CA VAL A 145 -11.75 12.45 0.15
C VAL A 145 -11.94 11.24 -0.73
N THR A 146 -12.27 10.10 -0.13
CA THR A 146 -12.26 8.80 -0.81
C THR A 146 -13.31 7.85 -0.26
N GLY A 147 -13.69 6.86 -1.07
CA GLY A 147 -14.53 5.73 -0.68
C GLY A 147 -13.74 4.49 -0.26
N ASN A 148 -12.41 4.46 -0.40
CA ASN A 148 -11.61 3.26 -0.15
C ASN A 148 -10.37 3.54 0.69
N ILE A 149 -10.11 2.68 1.68
CA ILE A 149 -8.85 2.69 2.43
C ILE A 149 -8.10 1.37 2.31
N ARG A 150 -6.77 1.45 2.28
CA ARG A 150 -5.87 0.30 2.39
C ARG A 150 -5.15 0.30 3.72
N LEU A 151 -5.21 -0.83 4.42
CA LEU A 151 -4.46 -1.12 5.64
C LEU A 151 -3.33 -2.11 5.32
N TYR A 152 -2.25 -2.09 6.11
CA TYR A 152 -1.05 -2.90 5.86
C TYR A 152 -0.99 -4.21 6.64
N SER A 153 -1.65 -4.27 7.79
CA SER A 153 -1.51 -5.36 8.76
C SER A 153 -2.69 -5.40 9.74
N ALA A 154 -2.66 -6.29 10.71
CA ALA A 154 -3.54 -6.24 11.87
C ALA A 154 -2.95 -5.47 13.08
N ASP A 155 -1.79 -4.82 12.92
CA ASP A 155 -1.10 -4.13 14.00
C ASP A 155 -1.98 -3.09 14.69
N CYS A 156 -1.78 -2.90 15.99
CA CYS A 156 -2.56 -1.96 16.80
C CYS A 156 -4.09 -2.14 16.66
N SER A 157 -4.57 -3.35 16.35
CA SER A 157 -5.99 -3.62 16.08
C SER A 157 -6.58 -2.74 14.98
N GLN A 158 -5.77 -2.24 14.04
CA GLN A 158 -6.19 -1.21 13.09
C GLN A 158 -7.40 -1.62 12.26
N LEU A 159 -7.48 -2.88 11.84
CA LEU A 159 -8.64 -3.40 11.10
C LEU A 159 -9.91 -3.36 11.95
N ARG A 160 -9.84 -3.81 13.20
CA ARG A 160 -10.97 -3.79 14.14
C ARG A 160 -11.44 -2.36 14.39
N LEU A 161 -10.52 -1.46 14.68
CA LEU A 161 -10.83 -0.05 14.94
C LEU A 161 -11.44 0.63 13.71
N ALA A 162 -10.91 0.37 12.51
CA ALA A 162 -11.44 0.92 11.27
C ALA A 162 -12.86 0.42 10.99
N VAL A 163 -13.10 -0.89 11.09
CA VAL A 163 -14.42 -1.48 10.89
C VAL A 163 -15.44 -0.95 11.90
N GLN A 164 -15.06 -0.82 13.17
CA GLN A 164 -15.91 -0.23 14.21
C GLN A 164 -16.21 1.25 13.92
N ALA A 165 -15.20 2.04 13.58
CA ALA A 165 -15.36 3.45 13.27
C ALA A 165 -16.29 3.67 12.07
N ILE A 166 -16.12 2.89 11.00
CA ILE A 166 -16.94 2.94 9.79
C ILE A 166 -18.38 2.54 10.10
N SER A 167 -18.58 1.39 10.75
CA SER A 167 -19.91 0.85 11.05
C SER A 167 -20.69 1.74 12.02
N ASN A 168 -20.06 2.17 13.11
CA ASN A 168 -20.73 2.96 14.15
C ASN A 168 -21.10 4.37 13.69
N ASN A 169 -20.48 4.87 12.62
CA ASN A 169 -20.70 6.23 12.12
C ASN A 169 -21.26 6.25 10.69
N SER A 170 -21.61 5.09 10.12
CA SER A 170 -22.13 4.95 8.75
C SER A 170 -21.25 5.67 7.71
N LEU A 171 -19.93 5.52 7.81
CA LEU A 171 -19.01 6.13 6.85
C LEU A 171 -19.06 5.37 5.52
N ASN A 172 -19.09 6.10 4.41
CA ASN A 172 -19.01 5.51 3.07
C ASN A 172 -17.56 5.13 2.73
N LEU A 173 -17.05 4.12 3.42
CA LEU A 173 -15.67 3.63 3.26
C LEU A 173 -15.63 2.11 3.21
N ASP A 174 -14.94 1.62 2.19
CA ASP A 174 -14.56 0.23 2.03
C ASP A 174 -13.11 0.00 2.46
N ILE A 175 -12.82 -1.20 2.97
CA ILE A 175 -11.51 -1.58 3.51
C ILE A 175 -10.86 -2.65 2.65
N TYR A 176 -9.61 -2.40 2.28
CA TYR A 176 -8.69 -3.38 1.72
C TYR A 176 -7.64 -3.68 2.78
N ALA A 177 -7.80 -4.85 3.42
CA ALA A 177 -6.99 -5.25 4.55
C ALA A 177 -5.62 -5.80 4.09
N GLY A 178 -4.65 -5.80 5.01
CA GLY A 178 -3.35 -6.40 4.81
C GLY A 178 -3.02 -7.39 5.92
N ILE A 179 -2.25 -8.42 5.58
CA ILE A 179 -1.58 -9.33 6.51
C ILE A 179 -0.08 -9.11 6.33
N TRP A 180 0.61 -8.79 7.43
CA TRP A 180 2.05 -8.60 7.42
C TRP A 180 2.79 -9.93 7.45
N VAL A 181 3.74 -10.15 6.53
CA VAL A 181 4.49 -11.40 6.45
C VAL A 181 6.00 -11.25 6.65
N SER A 182 6.54 -10.01 6.60
CA SER A 182 7.99 -9.78 6.72
C SER A 182 8.59 -10.25 8.06
N ASP A 183 7.79 -10.31 9.13
CA ASP A 183 8.24 -10.80 10.45
C ASP A 183 8.07 -12.33 10.61
N GLY A 184 7.81 -13.04 9.52
CA GLY A 184 7.69 -14.49 9.46
C GLY A 184 6.31 -15.04 9.78
N ALA A 185 6.22 -16.39 9.73
CA ALA A 185 4.95 -17.12 9.79
C ALA A 185 4.12 -16.82 11.05
N SER A 186 4.74 -16.67 12.22
CA SER A 186 4.01 -16.38 13.47
C SER A 186 3.29 -15.04 13.41
N ARG A 187 3.91 -14.02 12.81
CA ARG A 187 3.27 -12.72 12.62
C ARG A 187 2.14 -12.80 11.62
N MET A 188 2.38 -13.43 10.48
CA MET A 188 1.35 -13.67 9.45
C MET A 188 0.11 -14.37 10.04
N GLN A 189 0.32 -15.42 10.84
CA GLN A 189 -0.79 -16.15 11.48
C GLN A 189 -1.55 -15.29 12.51
N SER A 190 -0.84 -14.47 13.29
CA SER A 190 -1.48 -13.53 14.23
C SER A 190 -2.36 -12.51 13.49
N ASP A 191 -1.87 -11.97 12.38
CA ASP A 191 -2.63 -11.02 11.55
C ASP A 191 -3.85 -11.72 10.90
N LEU A 192 -3.69 -12.96 10.43
CA LEU A 192 -4.77 -13.77 9.87
C LEU A 192 -5.87 -14.09 10.90
N ASP A 193 -5.51 -14.45 12.13
CA ASP A 193 -6.47 -14.73 13.19
C ASP A 193 -7.30 -13.50 13.57
N GLU A 194 -6.68 -12.33 13.67
CA GLU A 194 -7.39 -11.06 13.90
C GLU A 194 -8.28 -10.71 12.71
N PHE A 195 -7.82 -10.91 11.47
CA PHE A 195 -8.63 -10.71 10.27
C PHE A 195 -9.90 -11.57 10.28
N VAL A 196 -9.76 -12.87 10.51
CA VAL A 196 -10.90 -13.81 10.57
C VAL A 196 -11.86 -13.43 11.68
N SER A 197 -11.34 -13.07 12.85
CA SER A 197 -12.13 -12.60 14.00
C SER A 197 -12.97 -11.38 13.65
N VAL A 198 -12.36 -10.34 13.05
CA VAL A 198 -13.05 -9.10 12.68
C VAL A 198 -14.06 -9.34 11.56
N ALA A 199 -13.68 -10.06 10.50
CA ALA A 199 -14.54 -10.31 9.35
C ALA A 199 -15.82 -11.08 9.72
N LYS A 200 -15.74 -12.02 10.66
CA LYS A 200 -16.90 -12.78 11.17
C LYS A 200 -17.77 -11.93 12.11
N GLN A 201 -17.17 -11.05 12.89
CA GLN A 201 -17.90 -10.28 13.91
C GLN A 201 -18.67 -9.08 13.33
N TYR A 202 -18.12 -8.38 12.34
CA TYR A 202 -18.63 -7.07 11.92
C TYR A 202 -19.16 -7.02 10.47
N SER A 203 -19.46 -8.19 9.90
CA SER A 203 -19.81 -8.40 8.49
C SER A 203 -18.65 -8.11 7.53
N SER A 204 -18.26 -9.14 6.77
CA SER A 204 -17.25 -9.04 5.70
C SER A 204 -17.63 -8.09 4.55
N SER A 205 -18.83 -7.51 4.54
CA SER A 205 -19.29 -6.63 3.46
C SER A 205 -18.46 -5.35 3.30
N LEU A 206 -17.82 -4.88 4.38
CA LEU A 206 -16.91 -3.73 4.36
C LEU A 206 -15.50 -4.09 3.87
N ILE A 207 -15.14 -5.37 3.86
CA ILE A 207 -13.80 -5.83 3.48
C ILE A 207 -13.84 -6.28 2.01
N LYS A 208 -13.24 -5.50 1.13
CA LYS A 208 -13.24 -5.74 -0.32
C LYS A 208 -12.04 -6.53 -0.84
N GLY A 209 -11.05 -6.74 0.00
CA GLY A 209 -9.89 -7.56 -0.34
C GLY A 209 -8.90 -7.71 0.80
N LEU A 210 -8.03 -8.71 0.65
CA LEU A 210 -6.98 -9.06 1.60
C LEU A 210 -5.64 -9.21 0.88
N SER A 211 -4.73 -8.26 1.12
CA SER A 211 -3.33 -8.37 0.69
C SER A 211 -2.56 -9.25 1.65
N VAL A 212 -1.90 -10.29 1.15
CA VAL A 212 -0.92 -11.10 1.87
C VAL A 212 0.46 -10.58 1.50
N GLY A 213 1.09 -9.85 2.42
CA GLY A 213 2.37 -9.20 2.18
C GLY A 213 2.28 -7.81 1.54
N ASN A 214 3.41 -7.10 1.60
CA ASN A 214 3.70 -5.82 0.99
C ASN A 214 5.21 -5.66 0.70
N GLU A 215 5.59 -5.85 -0.56
CA GLU A 215 6.97 -5.76 -1.06
C GLU A 215 7.92 -6.69 -0.31
N ASP A 216 7.49 -7.92 -0.04
CA ASP A 216 8.25 -8.89 0.74
C ASP A 216 9.36 -9.53 -0.10
N ILE A 217 9.16 -9.64 -1.42
CA ILE A 217 10.15 -10.24 -2.32
C ILE A 217 11.38 -9.34 -2.42
N SER A 218 11.19 -8.02 -2.55
CA SER A 218 12.30 -7.05 -2.57
C SER A 218 13.08 -7.03 -1.25
N LYS A 219 12.46 -7.47 -0.14
CA LYS A 219 13.06 -7.57 1.20
C LYS A 219 13.67 -8.95 1.50
N GLY A 220 13.69 -9.86 0.53
CA GLY A 220 14.37 -11.16 0.63
C GLY A 220 13.46 -12.36 0.91
N THR A 221 12.14 -12.20 1.00
CA THR A 221 11.21 -13.33 1.04
C THR A 221 11.20 -14.02 -0.33
N SER A 222 11.33 -15.34 -0.38
CA SER A 222 11.22 -16.04 -1.67
C SER A 222 9.78 -16.00 -2.18
N GLU A 223 9.60 -15.88 -3.49
CA GLU A 223 8.27 -15.96 -4.12
C GLU A 223 7.52 -17.24 -3.70
N SER A 224 8.22 -18.37 -3.62
CA SER A 224 7.63 -19.65 -3.17
C SER A 224 7.04 -19.58 -1.77
N THR A 225 7.71 -18.87 -0.84
CA THR A 225 7.23 -18.69 0.53
C THR A 225 5.99 -17.81 0.56
N LEU A 226 5.98 -16.73 -0.23
CA LEU A 226 4.83 -15.84 -0.34
C LEU A 226 3.61 -16.57 -0.93
N ILE A 227 3.82 -17.38 -1.98
CA ILE A 227 2.78 -18.25 -2.57
C ILE A 227 2.24 -19.24 -1.53
N GLU A 228 3.11 -19.82 -0.69
CA GLU A 228 2.68 -20.70 0.39
C GLU A 228 1.76 -19.98 1.38
N TYR A 229 2.13 -18.78 1.83
CA TYR A 229 1.28 -17.98 2.72
C TYR A 229 -0.06 -17.61 2.08
N ILE A 230 -0.09 -17.22 0.80
CA ILE A 230 -1.34 -16.96 0.07
C ILE A 230 -2.26 -18.18 0.10
N ASN A 231 -1.71 -19.39 -0.14
CA ASN A 231 -2.49 -20.61 -0.14
C ASN A 231 -2.98 -20.99 1.27
N GLN A 232 -2.19 -20.76 2.32
CA GLN A 232 -2.60 -20.95 3.71
C GLN A 232 -3.76 -20.02 4.09
N VAL A 233 -3.63 -18.72 3.77
CA VAL A 233 -4.67 -17.71 3.98
C VAL A 233 -5.95 -18.10 3.23
N ARG A 234 -5.85 -18.45 1.94
CA ARG A 234 -7.00 -18.91 1.13
C ARG A 234 -7.71 -20.10 1.75
N SER A 235 -6.96 -21.12 2.17
CA SER A 235 -7.54 -22.32 2.79
C SER A 235 -8.26 -21.99 4.09
N ARG A 236 -7.69 -21.10 4.92
CA ARG A 236 -8.32 -20.63 6.15
C ARG A 236 -9.61 -19.86 5.88
N LEU A 237 -9.59 -18.90 4.95
CA LEU A 237 -10.78 -18.12 4.62
C LEU A 237 -11.90 -19.01 4.07
N GLN A 238 -11.59 -19.99 3.23
CA GLN A 238 -12.59 -20.96 2.75
C GLN A 238 -13.21 -21.77 3.89
N ALA A 239 -12.39 -22.28 4.82
CA ALA A 239 -12.87 -23.05 5.97
C ALA A 239 -13.76 -22.23 6.92
N GLU A 240 -13.52 -20.92 7.00
CA GLU A 240 -14.26 -19.99 7.87
C GLU A 240 -15.50 -19.38 7.20
N GLY A 241 -15.82 -19.77 5.96
CA GLY A 241 -16.95 -19.21 5.20
C GLY A 241 -16.71 -17.79 4.68
N LEU A 242 -15.45 -17.37 4.55
CA LEU A 242 -15.00 -16.05 4.08
C LEU A 242 -14.37 -16.12 2.67
N GLY A 243 -14.56 -17.23 1.95
CA GLY A 243 -13.94 -17.47 0.65
C GLY A 243 -14.37 -16.53 -0.48
N HIS A 244 -15.35 -15.65 -0.25
CA HIS A 244 -15.76 -14.60 -1.19
C HIS A 244 -14.86 -13.36 -1.15
N ILE A 245 -14.00 -13.21 -0.14
CA ILE A 245 -13.07 -12.07 -0.04
C ILE A 245 -11.88 -12.32 -0.98
N PRO A 246 -11.61 -11.43 -1.96
CA PRO A 246 -10.47 -11.58 -2.85
C PRO A 246 -9.12 -11.53 -2.10
N ILE A 247 -8.22 -12.44 -2.45
CA ILE A 247 -6.87 -12.56 -1.89
C ILE A 247 -5.84 -12.23 -2.97
N TYR A 248 -4.87 -11.40 -2.64
CA TYR A 248 -3.77 -11.03 -3.53
C TYR A 248 -2.50 -10.74 -2.75
N ALA A 249 -1.38 -10.52 -3.45
CA ALA A 249 -0.16 -9.94 -2.89
C ALA A 249 0.03 -8.52 -3.42
N THR A 250 0.82 -7.72 -2.71
CA THR A 250 1.28 -6.41 -3.19
C THR A 250 2.79 -6.41 -3.28
N GLU A 251 3.35 -6.25 -4.48
CA GLU A 251 4.80 -6.19 -4.71
C GLU A 251 5.15 -4.99 -5.58
N GLN A 252 6.45 -4.69 -5.72
CA GLN A 252 6.89 -3.79 -6.78
C GLN A 252 6.75 -4.51 -8.13
N ASP A 253 6.53 -3.76 -9.21
CA ASP A 253 6.37 -4.32 -10.56
C ASP A 253 7.52 -5.21 -11.01
N ALA A 254 8.77 -4.86 -10.66
CA ALA A 254 9.95 -5.68 -10.97
C ALA A 254 9.96 -7.07 -10.30
N HIS A 255 9.16 -7.26 -9.24
CA HIS A 255 9.11 -8.49 -8.45
C HIS A 255 7.80 -9.25 -8.59
N PHE A 256 6.82 -8.71 -9.32
CA PHE A 256 5.55 -9.39 -9.55
C PHE A 256 5.65 -10.28 -10.79
N THR A 257 5.58 -11.61 -10.61
CA THR A 257 5.67 -12.56 -11.73
C THR A 257 4.31 -13.16 -12.10
N SER A 258 4.23 -13.81 -13.27
CA SER A 258 3.05 -14.59 -13.66
C SER A 258 2.75 -15.74 -12.70
N SER A 259 3.76 -16.34 -12.06
CA SER A 259 3.58 -17.41 -11.06
C SER A 259 2.84 -16.88 -9.83
N LEU A 260 3.26 -15.71 -9.31
CA LEU A 260 2.56 -15.05 -8.22
C LEU A 260 1.16 -14.60 -8.65
N ALA A 261 1.01 -14.04 -9.85
CA ALA A 261 -0.28 -13.62 -10.39
C ALA A 261 -1.26 -14.80 -10.49
N ASN A 262 -0.80 -16.00 -10.84
CA ASN A 262 -1.65 -17.18 -10.98
C ASN A 262 -2.34 -17.57 -9.68
N VAL A 263 -1.69 -17.39 -8.53
CA VAL A 263 -2.27 -17.72 -7.22
C VAL A 263 -3.05 -16.57 -6.58
N CYS A 264 -3.05 -15.36 -7.14
CA CYS A 264 -3.83 -14.22 -6.65
C CYS A 264 -5.17 -14.07 -7.39
N ASP A 265 -6.18 -13.46 -6.78
CA ASP A 265 -7.47 -13.17 -7.44
C ASP A 265 -7.40 -11.90 -8.29
N LEU A 266 -6.48 -10.99 -7.95
CA LEU A 266 -6.08 -9.80 -8.71
C LEU A 266 -4.58 -9.55 -8.57
N VAL A 267 -4.02 -8.66 -9.38
CA VAL A 267 -2.62 -8.22 -9.27
C VAL A 267 -2.60 -6.82 -8.68
N GLN A 268 -1.83 -6.60 -7.63
CA GLN A 268 -1.62 -5.27 -7.05
C GLN A 268 -0.14 -4.93 -7.00
N VAL A 269 0.25 -3.77 -7.53
CA VAL A 269 1.66 -3.33 -7.57
C VAL A 269 1.87 -1.93 -7.01
N ASN A 270 2.93 -1.76 -6.22
CA ASN A 270 3.38 -0.44 -5.76
C ASN A 270 4.27 0.19 -6.83
N LEU A 271 3.97 1.44 -7.22
CA LEU A 271 4.60 2.14 -8.35
C LEU A 271 5.00 3.56 -7.94
N HIS A 272 6.18 3.70 -7.36
CA HIS A 272 6.69 4.98 -6.84
C HIS A 272 7.77 5.59 -7.73
N THR A 273 7.36 6.39 -8.72
CA THR A 273 8.30 7.08 -9.63
C THR A 273 9.09 8.22 -8.98
N ILE A 274 8.74 8.61 -7.75
CA ILE A 274 9.47 9.62 -6.97
C ILE A 274 10.92 9.19 -6.64
N PHE A 275 11.17 7.87 -6.60
CA PHE A 275 12.46 7.26 -6.31
C PHE A 275 13.22 6.81 -7.57
N ASP A 276 12.65 6.99 -8.75
CA ASP A 276 13.31 6.63 -9.99
C ASP A 276 14.60 7.46 -10.14
N ALA A 277 15.68 6.81 -10.60
CA ALA A 277 16.99 7.45 -10.73
C ALA A 277 17.02 8.62 -11.75
N THR A 278 15.98 8.76 -12.56
CA THR A 278 15.84 9.81 -13.55
C THR A 278 14.50 10.53 -13.38
N PHE A 279 14.55 11.79 -12.94
CA PHE A 279 13.39 12.68 -12.95
C PHE A 279 13.49 13.64 -14.14
N THR A 280 12.36 13.87 -14.81
CA THR A 280 12.26 14.86 -15.90
C THR A 280 11.12 15.85 -15.67
N SER A 281 9.93 15.37 -15.30
CA SER A 281 8.77 16.19 -14.95
C SER A 281 7.73 15.35 -14.22
N ILE A 282 6.80 16.02 -13.52
CA ILE A 282 5.64 15.37 -12.90
C ILE A 282 4.80 14.61 -13.94
N ASP A 283 4.59 15.19 -15.13
CA ASP A 283 3.87 14.53 -16.22
C ASP A 283 4.54 13.23 -16.68
N ALA A 284 5.86 13.25 -16.83
CA ALA A 284 6.63 12.06 -17.19
C ALA A 284 6.57 10.98 -16.09
N SER A 285 6.64 11.39 -14.82
CA SER A 285 6.48 10.47 -13.68
C SER A 285 5.09 9.82 -13.67
N VAL A 286 4.01 10.61 -13.83
CA VAL A 286 2.64 10.06 -13.93
C VAL A 286 2.49 9.12 -15.11
N LYS A 287 3.00 9.50 -16.29
CA LYS A 287 3.00 8.65 -17.48
C LYS A 287 3.73 7.34 -17.24
N SER A 288 4.88 7.38 -16.56
CA SER A 288 5.67 6.20 -16.21
C SER A 288 4.88 5.24 -15.32
N VAL A 289 4.15 5.72 -14.31
CA VAL A 289 3.28 4.86 -13.48
C VAL A 289 2.26 4.12 -14.34
N ILE A 290 1.54 4.82 -15.22
CA ILE A 290 0.54 4.19 -16.10
C ILE A 290 1.18 3.16 -17.03
N GLN A 291 2.35 3.47 -17.61
CA GLN A 291 3.08 2.53 -18.49
C GLN A 291 3.58 1.28 -17.74
N ARG A 292 4.05 1.44 -16.50
CA ARG A 292 4.46 0.32 -15.64
C ARG A 292 3.25 -0.56 -15.29
N ALA A 293 2.12 0.05 -14.94
CA ALA A 293 0.87 -0.68 -14.71
C ALA A 293 0.39 -1.43 -15.97
N ASP A 294 0.47 -0.81 -17.16
CA ASP A 294 0.11 -1.45 -18.43
C ASP A 294 1.04 -2.63 -18.76
N THR A 295 2.33 -2.52 -18.40
CA THR A 295 3.28 -3.63 -18.53
C THR A 295 2.87 -4.79 -17.61
N VAL A 296 2.47 -4.51 -16.37
CA VAL A 296 1.99 -5.52 -15.42
C VAL A 296 0.70 -6.22 -15.90
N LYS A 297 -0.17 -5.54 -16.66
CA LYS A 297 -1.34 -6.20 -17.29
C LYS A 297 -0.96 -7.38 -18.17
N THR A 298 0.21 -7.35 -18.81
CA THR A 298 0.65 -8.44 -19.71
C THR A 298 0.92 -9.76 -18.98
N ILE A 299 1.22 -9.71 -17.68
CA ILE A 299 1.46 -10.89 -16.83
C ILE A 299 0.27 -11.24 -15.93
N ALA A 300 -0.77 -10.40 -15.90
CA ALA A 300 -1.94 -10.56 -15.04
C ALA A 300 -2.96 -11.59 -15.56
N ASN A 301 -2.77 -12.15 -16.76
CA ASN A 301 -3.64 -13.18 -17.35
C ASN A 301 -5.14 -12.78 -17.37
N GLY A 302 -5.43 -11.52 -17.68
CA GLY A 302 -6.80 -10.98 -17.72
C GLY A 302 -7.41 -10.64 -16.36
N LYS A 303 -6.70 -10.85 -15.25
CA LYS A 303 -7.11 -10.41 -13.91
C LYS A 303 -7.01 -8.89 -13.79
N LEU A 304 -7.80 -8.33 -12.87
CA LEU A 304 -7.72 -6.91 -12.51
C LEU A 304 -6.30 -6.55 -12.04
N VAL A 305 -5.79 -5.43 -12.54
CA VAL A 305 -4.53 -4.82 -12.07
C VAL A 305 -4.86 -3.55 -11.30
N ARG A 306 -4.40 -3.46 -10.05
CA ARG A 306 -4.54 -2.29 -9.18
C ARG A 306 -3.18 -1.67 -8.86
N ILE A 307 -3.13 -0.34 -8.80
CA ILE A 307 -1.96 0.38 -8.30
C ILE A 307 -2.06 0.42 -6.76
N GLY A 308 -1.26 -0.42 -6.09
CA GLY A 308 -1.29 -0.61 -4.64
C GLY A 308 -0.83 0.62 -3.86
N GLU A 309 0.15 1.33 -4.41
CA GLU A 309 0.66 2.61 -3.92
C GLU A 309 1.22 3.42 -5.07
N THR A 310 0.96 4.72 -5.00
CA THR A 310 1.79 5.72 -5.66
C THR A 310 1.56 7.07 -4.99
N GLY A 311 2.53 7.96 -5.02
CA GLY A 311 2.41 9.24 -4.35
C GLY A 311 3.59 10.15 -4.57
N TRP A 312 3.49 11.36 -4.02
CA TRP A 312 4.57 12.33 -4.08
C TRP A 312 4.74 13.02 -2.74
N SER A 313 5.95 13.01 -2.21
CA SER A 313 6.25 13.67 -0.94
C SER A 313 6.39 15.17 -1.12
N SER A 314 5.88 15.94 -0.15
CA SER A 314 5.91 17.40 -0.20
C SER A 314 7.20 18.02 0.33
N ALA A 315 8.11 17.23 0.90
CA ALA A 315 9.33 17.71 1.53
C ALA A 315 10.44 16.63 1.54
N GLY A 316 11.68 17.03 1.83
CA GLY A 316 12.83 16.14 1.89
C GLY A 316 13.59 16.05 0.56
N ASN A 317 14.29 14.93 0.34
CA ASN A 317 15.10 14.71 -0.85
C ASN A 317 15.09 13.22 -1.25
N THR A 318 14.84 12.91 -2.52
CA THR A 318 14.90 11.55 -3.07
C THR A 318 15.83 11.46 -4.29
N GLY A 319 16.85 12.32 -4.35
CA GLY A 319 17.77 12.40 -5.49
C GLY A 319 17.30 13.46 -6.50
N PRO A 320 16.95 13.09 -7.75
CA PRO A 320 16.66 14.07 -8.79
C PRO A 320 15.25 14.69 -8.69
N SER A 321 14.35 14.08 -7.92
CA SER A 321 12.95 14.51 -7.81
C SER A 321 12.80 15.76 -6.91
N PRO A 322 12.27 16.89 -7.43
CA PRO A 322 12.01 18.07 -6.63
C PRO A 322 10.79 17.86 -5.72
N LEU A 323 11.00 17.89 -4.41
CA LEU A 323 9.94 17.68 -3.43
C LEU A 323 9.42 19.02 -2.92
N SER A 324 8.13 19.26 -3.14
CA SER A 324 7.42 20.45 -2.69
C SER A 324 5.93 20.17 -2.60
N LEU A 325 5.20 20.97 -1.82
CA LEU A 325 3.74 20.89 -1.78
C LEU A 325 3.13 21.13 -3.17
N ALA A 326 3.68 22.07 -3.95
CA ALA A 326 3.22 22.33 -5.32
C ALA A 326 3.36 21.10 -6.23
N ASN A 327 4.48 20.38 -6.14
CA ASN A 327 4.68 19.14 -6.90
C ASN A 327 3.82 17.98 -6.39
N GLN A 328 3.56 17.90 -5.08
CA GLN A 328 2.62 16.93 -4.52
C GLN A 328 1.20 17.14 -5.07
N ILE A 329 0.71 18.38 -5.06
CA ILE A 329 -0.61 18.73 -5.62
C ILE A 329 -0.66 18.40 -7.12
N ALA A 330 0.36 18.83 -7.88
CA ALA A 330 0.43 18.58 -9.31
C ALA A 330 0.43 17.08 -9.63
N TYR A 331 1.21 16.29 -8.88
CA TYR A 331 1.26 14.83 -9.05
C TYR A 331 -0.09 14.20 -8.72
N ALA A 332 -0.68 14.52 -7.57
CA ALA A 332 -1.98 13.97 -7.16
C ALA A 332 -3.06 14.25 -8.22
N GLN A 333 -3.17 15.50 -8.69
CA GLN A 333 -4.16 15.90 -9.70
C GLN A 333 -3.93 15.19 -11.04
N LYS A 334 -2.69 15.21 -11.57
CA LYS A 334 -2.37 14.60 -12.88
C LYS A 334 -2.52 13.08 -12.82
N PHE A 335 -2.06 12.45 -11.73
CA PHE A 335 -2.16 11.01 -11.55
C PHE A 335 -3.61 10.55 -11.49
N LYS A 336 -4.48 11.19 -10.69
CA LYS A 336 -5.89 10.77 -10.61
C LYS A 336 -6.57 10.82 -11.98
N CYS A 337 -6.29 11.83 -12.80
CA CYS A 337 -6.88 11.98 -14.13
C CYS A 337 -6.36 10.93 -15.09
N ALA A 338 -5.05 10.67 -15.05
CA ALA A 338 -4.44 9.62 -15.87
C ALA A 338 -4.96 8.22 -15.48
N ALA A 339 -5.07 7.94 -14.17
CA ALA A 339 -5.61 6.68 -13.66
C ALA A 339 -7.07 6.48 -14.04
N ALA A 340 -7.92 7.51 -13.88
CA ALA A 340 -9.32 7.47 -14.29
C ALA A 340 -9.46 7.24 -15.80
N SER A 341 -8.71 7.97 -16.63
CA SER A 341 -8.72 7.81 -18.09
C SER A 341 -8.24 6.43 -18.55
N ALA A 342 -7.35 5.79 -17.80
CA ALA A 342 -6.81 4.47 -18.11
C ALA A 342 -7.58 3.32 -17.42
N GLY A 343 -8.60 3.64 -16.63
CA GLY A 343 -9.45 2.66 -15.92
C GLY A 343 -8.74 1.93 -14.78
N TYR A 344 -7.82 2.59 -14.08
CA TYR A 344 -7.09 2.01 -12.95
C TYR A 344 -7.72 2.33 -11.60
N GLU A 345 -7.95 1.27 -10.81
CA GLU A 345 -8.08 1.36 -9.36
C GLU A 345 -6.71 1.67 -8.73
N TYR A 346 -6.66 2.50 -7.68
CA TYR A 346 -5.39 2.86 -7.03
C TYR A 346 -5.52 3.30 -5.57
N PHE A 347 -4.53 3.02 -4.72
CA PHE A 347 -4.39 3.75 -3.45
C PHE A 347 -3.30 4.81 -3.55
N TYR A 348 -3.67 6.06 -3.32
CA TYR A 348 -2.70 7.15 -3.22
C TYR A 348 -1.99 7.05 -1.87
N PHE A 349 -0.67 7.14 -1.91
CA PHE A 349 0.21 7.09 -0.75
C PHE A 349 0.55 8.53 -0.33
N GLU A 350 0.02 9.06 0.78
CA GLU A 350 -0.83 8.39 1.78
C GLU A 350 -1.83 9.36 2.43
N ALA A 351 -2.69 8.87 3.33
CA ALA A 351 -3.66 9.70 4.03
C ALA A 351 -2.99 10.85 4.81
N LYS A 352 -2.10 10.55 5.76
CA LYS A 352 -1.44 11.58 6.60
C LYS A 352 0.08 11.48 6.57
N ASN A 353 0.74 12.60 6.86
CA ASN A 353 2.18 12.61 7.08
C ASN A 353 2.56 11.63 8.21
N SER A 354 3.41 10.65 7.89
CA SER A 354 3.87 9.60 8.80
C SER A 354 5.03 10.04 9.71
N GLN A 355 4.78 11.04 10.58
CA GLN A 355 5.80 11.53 11.54
C GLN A 355 6.24 10.48 12.58
N TRP A 356 5.46 9.40 12.73
CA TRP A 356 5.81 8.25 13.55
C TRP A 356 7.02 7.47 13.03
N LYS A 357 7.40 7.64 11.75
CA LYS A 357 8.63 7.10 11.16
C LYS A 357 9.86 7.89 11.64
N GLN A 358 10.09 7.94 12.95
CA GLN A 358 11.19 8.69 13.54
C GLN A 358 12.54 8.18 13.00
N GLY A 359 13.43 9.11 12.65
CA GLY A 359 14.72 8.79 12.04
C GLY A 359 14.69 8.46 10.54
N ALA A 360 13.51 8.32 9.93
CA ALA A 360 13.39 8.19 8.47
C ALA A 360 13.72 9.51 7.76
N ALA A 361 14.02 9.43 6.47
CA ALA A 361 14.21 10.61 5.64
C ALA A 361 12.96 11.49 5.65
N ALA A 362 13.14 12.82 5.56
CA ALA A 362 12.02 13.75 5.53
C ALA A 362 11.04 13.46 4.37
N SER A 363 11.50 12.85 3.27
CA SER A 363 10.64 12.37 2.20
C SER A 363 9.60 11.36 2.68
N GLU A 364 10.02 10.38 3.48
CA GLU A 364 9.18 9.31 4.02
C GLU A 364 8.11 9.78 5.00
N GLN A 365 8.34 10.93 5.64
CA GLN A 365 7.46 11.49 6.65
C GLN A 365 6.40 12.47 6.07
N ASN A 366 6.49 12.81 4.78
CA ASN A 366 5.75 13.91 4.17
C ASN A 366 4.90 13.55 2.92
N PHE A 367 4.54 12.27 2.77
CA PHE A 367 3.66 11.77 1.69
C PHE A 367 2.17 12.07 1.89
N GLY A 368 1.75 12.42 3.11
CA GLY A 368 0.35 12.66 3.42
C GLY A 368 -0.30 13.73 2.55
N ILE A 369 -1.58 13.58 2.22
CA ILE A 369 -2.43 14.67 1.76
C ILE A 369 -2.96 15.50 2.95
N PHE A 370 -3.01 14.89 4.13
CA PHE A 370 -3.19 15.56 5.41
C PHE A 370 -1.85 15.69 6.16
N SER A 371 -1.75 16.69 7.04
CA SER A 371 -0.71 16.74 8.06
C SER A 371 -0.85 15.57 9.05
N ALA A 372 0.11 15.42 9.96
CA ALA A 372 0.09 14.36 10.97
C ALA A 372 -1.15 14.42 11.89
N ASP A 373 -1.71 15.62 12.08
CA ASP A 373 -2.91 15.92 12.88
C ASP A 373 -4.22 15.90 12.05
N PHE A 374 -4.17 15.35 10.84
CA PHE A 374 -5.30 15.33 9.90
C PHE A 374 -5.83 16.72 9.53
N VAL A 375 -4.94 17.71 9.35
CA VAL A 375 -5.28 18.99 8.72
C VAL A 375 -4.98 18.89 7.22
N PRO A 376 -5.91 19.23 6.30
CA PRO A 376 -5.63 19.20 4.86
C PRO A 376 -4.39 20.05 4.53
N LYS A 377 -3.46 19.52 3.73
CA LYS A 377 -2.26 20.29 3.30
C LYS A 377 -2.55 21.23 2.14
N PHE A 378 -3.65 21.02 1.44
CA PHE A 378 -4.11 21.83 0.32
C PHE A 378 -5.63 21.70 0.18
N ASP A 379 -6.24 22.59 -0.60
CA ASP A 379 -7.67 22.52 -0.92
C ASP A 379 -7.94 21.33 -1.87
N PHE A 380 -8.75 20.37 -1.43
CA PHE A 380 -9.06 19.20 -2.25
C PHE A 380 -9.87 19.51 -3.50
N ASN A 381 -10.51 20.70 -3.61
CA ASN A 381 -11.13 21.15 -4.86
C ASN A 381 -10.12 21.24 -6.03
N LEU A 382 -8.83 21.39 -5.74
CA LEU A 382 -7.77 21.31 -6.74
C LEU A 382 -7.70 19.91 -7.40
N LEU A 383 -8.21 18.89 -6.71
CA LEU A 383 -8.36 17.54 -7.22
C LEU A 383 -9.71 17.32 -7.91
N SER A 384 -10.63 18.28 -8.03
CA SER A 384 -11.87 18.06 -8.79
C SER A 384 -11.67 18.18 -10.31
N LEU A 385 -10.55 18.75 -10.75
CA LEU A 385 -10.32 19.06 -12.17
C LEU A 385 -9.50 17.98 -12.87
N CYS A 386 -10.06 17.46 -13.95
CA CYS A 386 -9.38 16.89 -15.10
C CYS A 386 -9.77 17.75 -16.30
#